data_AF-A0A2L2X350-F1
#
_entry.id   AF-A0A2L2X350-F1
#
_cell.length_a   1.000
_cell.length_b   1.000
_cell.length_c   1.000
_cell.angle_alpha   90.00
_cell.angle_beta   90.00
_cell.angle_gamma   90.00
#
_symmetry.space_group_name_H-M   'P 1'
#
loop_
_entity.id
_entity.type
_entity.pdbx_description
1 polymer ?
#
loop_
_entity_poly.entity_id
_entity_poly.type
_entity_poly.pdbx_seq_one_letter_code
_entity_poly.pdbx_strand_id
1 'polypeptide(L)'
;MQLALKIATITGGDVPVGCIIVKDGEIVAMGKNEREINNDLSGHAEIVTLRAAAQKLGRWQLEGCEMYVTLEPCPMCAWAILNARVSKLYFGAYDVEYGAL
;
A
#
# COMPACT_ATOMS: atom_id res chain seq x y z
N MET A 1 4.35 -4.11 -9.88
CA MET A 1 3.72 -5.35 -9.36
C MET A 1 4.72 -6.41 -8.89
N GLN A 2 5.65 -6.90 -9.73
CA GLN A 2 6.58 -7.99 -9.32
C GLN A 2 7.35 -7.71 -8.02
N LEU A 3 7.78 -6.46 -7.79
CA LEU A 3 8.43 -6.10 -6.53
C LEU A 3 7.46 -6.14 -5.33
N ALA A 4 6.21 -5.70 -5.49
CA ALA A 4 5.19 -5.79 -4.44
C ALA A 4 4.92 -7.26 -4.07
N LEU A 5 4.91 -8.18 -5.06
CA LEU A 5 4.81 -9.63 -4.81
C LEU A 5 6.02 -10.16 -4.00
N LYS A 6 7.24 -9.70 -4.30
CA LYS A 6 8.43 -10.07 -3.50
C LYS A 6 8.34 -9.53 -2.06
N ILE A 7 7.75 -8.36 -1.86
CA ILE A 7 7.52 -7.79 -0.53
C ILE A 7 6.47 -8.59 0.23
N ALA A 8 5.42 -9.07 -0.46
CA ALA A 8 4.39 -9.91 0.15
C ALA A 8 4.95 -11.22 0.72
N THR A 9 6.04 -11.77 0.17
CA THR A 9 6.64 -13.02 0.68
C THR A 9 7.37 -12.84 2.02
N ILE A 10 7.58 -11.61 2.48
CA ILE A 10 8.29 -11.32 3.73
C ILE A 10 7.37 -10.73 4.81
N THR A 11 6.04 -10.80 4.66
CA THR A 11 5.08 -10.39 5.72
C THR A 11 5.23 -11.23 6.99
N GLY A 12 5.60 -12.49 6.84
CA GLY A 12 5.71 -13.43 7.97
C GLY A 12 4.36 -14.05 8.27
N GLY A 13 3.92 -13.98 9.54
CA GLY A 13 2.61 -14.49 9.98
C GLY A 13 1.42 -13.58 9.58
N ASP A 14 1.71 -12.39 9.08
CA ASP A 14 0.72 -11.46 8.54
C ASP A 14 0.21 -11.88 7.15
N VAL A 15 -1.00 -11.44 6.78
CA VAL A 15 -1.59 -11.65 5.45
C VAL A 15 -0.60 -11.20 4.37
N PRO A 16 -0.29 -12.01 3.34
CA PRO A 16 0.77 -11.74 2.37
C PRO A 16 0.36 -10.65 1.36
N VAL A 17 0.34 -9.40 1.83
CA VAL A 17 0.10 -8.21 1.01
C VAL A 17 1.35 -7.35 1.00
N GLY A 18 1.81 -7.00 -0.20
CA GLY A 18 2.92 -6.07 -0.43
C GLY A 18 2.44 -4.86 -1.21
N CYS A 19 3.04 -3.71 -0.96
CA CYS A 19 2.70 -2.45 -1.59
C CYS A 19 3.95 -1.62 -1.87
N ILE A 20 3.94 -0.90 -3.00
CA ILE A 20 4.96 0.08 -3.34
C ILE A 20 4.30 1.36 -3.85
N ILE A 21 4.96 2.50 -3.63
CA ILE A 21 4.61 3.78 -4.23
C ILE A 21 5.75 4.24 -5.12
N VAL A 22 5.41 4.59 -6.35
CA VAL A 22 6.32 5.05 -7.40
C VAL A 22 5.99 6.51 -7.74
N LYS A 23 7.00 7.33 -7.99
CA LYS A 23 6.85 8.68 -8.51
C LYS A 23 7.93 8.91 -9.57
N ASP A 24 7.53 9.39 -10.75
CA ASP A 24 8.46 9.68 -11.86
C ASP A 24 9.35 8.48 -12.24
N GLY A 25 8.81 7.26 -12.14
CA GLY A 25 9.53 6.00 -12.43
C GLY A 25 10.39 5.48 -11.28
N GLU A 26 10.54 6.22 -10.18
CA GLU A 26 11.34 5.84 -9.03
C GLU A 26 10.49 5.36 -7.85
N ILE A 27 11.00 4.36 -7.12
CA ILE A 27 10.33 3.85 -5.92
C ILE A 27 10.53 4.84 -4.77
N VAL A 28 9.44 5.46 -4.34
CA VAL A 28 9.40 6.35 -3.19
C VAL A 28 9.32 5.51 -1.93
N ALA A 29 8.36 4.59 -1.82
CA ALA A 29 8.16 3.79 -0.62
C ALA A 29 7.79 2.35 -0.94
N MET A 30 8.05 1.49 0.04
CA MET A 30 7.70 0.07 0.03
C MET A 30 7.14 -0.27 1.40
N GLY A 31 6.15 -1.16 1.44
CA GLY A 31 5.53 -1.60 2.67
C GLY A 31 4.85 -2.96 2.49
N LYS A 32 4.63 -3.63 3.61
CA LYS A 32 3.98 -4.94 3.68
C LYS A 32 2.92 -4.90 4.76
N ASN A 33 2.05 -5.90 4.82
CA ASN A 33 1.13 -6.02 5.94
C ASN A 33 1.91 -6.25 7.24
N GLU A 34 1.62 -5.45 8.25
CA GLU A 34 2.28 -5.44 9.57
C GLU A 34 1.25 -5.36 10.71
N ARG A 35 0.01 -5.80 10.46
CA ARG A 35 -1.08 -5.73 11.43
C ARG A 35 -0.77 -6.58 12.66
N GLU A 36 -0.43 -7.86 12.46
CA GLU A 36 -0.17 -8.80 13.54
C GLU A 36 1.17 -8.50 14.22
N ILE A 37 2.24 -8.23 13.44
CA ILE A 37 3.58 -8.01 14.00
C ILE A 37 3.66 -6.77 14.92
N ASN A 38 2.90 -5.71 14.60
CA ASN A 38 2.92 -4.46 15.37
C ASN A 38 1.69 -4.27 16.26
N ASN A 39 0.71 -5.18 16.23
CA ASN A 39 -0.62 -4.96 16.82
C ASN A 39 -1.27 -3.63 16.36
N ASP A 40 -1.02 -3.23 15.11
CA ASP A 40 -1.60 -2.02 14.52
C ASP A 40 -2.83 -2.39 13.71
N LEU A 41 -4.02 -2.02 14.21
CA LEU A 41 -5.30 -2.23 13.52
C LEU A 41 -5.33 -1.67 12.09
N SER A 42 -4.52 -0.64 11.82
CA SER A 42 -4.38 0.02 10.53
C SER A 42 -3.11 -0.39 9.76
N GLY A 43 -2.36 -1.37 10.25
CA GLY A 43 -1.06 -1.84 9.73
C GLY A 43 -1.13 -2.56 8.37
N HIS A 44 -2.05 -2.17 7.50
CA HIS A 44 -2.17 -2.70 6.14
C HIS A 44 -1.03 -2.17 5.26
N ALA A 45 -0.66 -2.96 4.25
CA ALA A 45 0.47 -2.65 3.37
C ALA A 45 0.35 -1.25 2.73
N GLU A 46 -0.86 -0.85 2.33
CA GLU A 46 -1.16 0.44 1.72
C GLU A 46 -0.96 1.58 2.71
N ILE A 47 -1.46 1.46 3.94
CA ILE A 47 -1.32 2.47 4.98
C ILE A 47 0.15 2.64 5.38
N VAL A 48 0.86 1.52 5.60
CA VAL A 48 2.30 1.53 5.92
C VAL A 48 3.08 2.23 4.80
N THR A 49 2.77 1.91 3.53
CA THR A 49 3.46 2.50 2.38
C THR A 49 3.12 3.98 2.19
N LEU A 50 1.87 4.40 2.41
CA LEU A 50 1.44 5.81 2.37
C LEU A 50 2.20 6.64 3.42
N ARG A 51 2.27 6.15 4.67
CA ARG A 51 3.00 6.81 5.76
C ARG A 51 4.47 6.98 5.41
N ALA A 52 5.12 5.92 4.91
CA ALA A 52 6.52 5.96 4.49
C ALA A 52 6.76 6.93 3.31
N ALA A 53 5.86 6.95 2.31
CA ALA A 53 5.97 7.88 1.18
C ALA A 53 5.82 9.34 1.62
N ALA A 54 4.83 9.62 2.48
CA ALA A 54 4.61 10.97 3.00
C ALA A 54 5.81 11.47 3.81
N GLN A 55 6.39 10.61 4.64
CA GLN A 55 7.60 10.92 5.40
C GLN A 55 8.80 11.19 4.48
N LYS A 56 9.04 10.34 3.47
CA LYS A 56 10.16 10.51 2.53
C LYS A 56 10.03 11.77 1.68
N LEU A 57 8.81 12.14 1.27
CA LEU A 57 8.56 13.32 0.46
C LEU A 57 8.36 14.60 1.28
N GLY A 58 8.29 14.51 2.61
CA GLY A 58 8.07 15.64 3.50
C GLY A 58 6.68 16.30 3.34
N ARG A 59 5.69 15.57 2.82
CA ARG A 59 4.33 16.08 2.57
C ARG A 59 3.31 14.95 2.57
N TRP A 60 2.06 15.25 2.92
CA TRP A 60 1.00 14.23 2.96
C TRP A 60 0.32 14.02 1.60
N GLN A 61 0.33 15.02 0.71
CA GLN A 61 -0.22 14.89 -0.65
C GLN A 61 0.74 14.10 -1.55
N LEU A 62 0.24 13.03 -2.14
CA LEU A 62 0.97 12.13 -3.03
C LEU A 62 0.51 12.27 -4.49
N GLU A 63 0.05 13.46 -4.89
CA GLU A 63 -0.22 13.76 -6.30
C GLU A 63 1.03 13.50 -7.15
N GLY A 64 0.81 12.87 -8.31
CA GLY A 64 1.85 12.36 -9.20
C GLY A 64 2.42 11.00 -8.80
N CYS A 65 2.03 10.45 -7.65
CA CYS A 65 2.45 9.11 -7.24
C CYS A 65 1.47 8.03 -7.72
N GLU A 66 2.03 6.87 -8.03
CA GLU A 66 1.30 5.65 -8.40
C GLU A 66 1.51 4.60 -7.33
N MET A 67 0.44 3.93 -6.91
CA MET A 67 0.48 2.84 -5.94
C MET A 67 0.29 1.49 -6.64
N TYR A 68 1.11 0.51 -6.25
CA TYR A 68 0.97 -0.88 -6.69
C TYR A 68 0.85 -1.77 -5.46
N VAL A 69 -0.28 -2.46 -5.31
CA VAL A 69 -0.57 -3.35 -4.18
C VAL A 69 -0.94 -4.75 -4.67
N THR A 70 -0.56 -5.81 -3.97
CA THR A 70 -0.78 -7.18 -4.48
C THR A 70 -2.22 -7.67 -4.41
N LEU A 71 -3.04 -7.05 -3.56
CA LEU A 71 -4.45 -7.37 -3.33
C LEU A 71 -5.28 -6.08 -3.42
N GLU A 72 -6.53 -6.20 -3.85
CA GLU A 72 -7.47 -5.10 -3.87
C GLU A 72 -7.61 -4.46 -2.47
N PRO A 73 -7.54 -3.12 -2.36
CA PRO A 73 -7.58 -2.45 -1.07
C PRO A 73 -8.97 -2.52 -0.43
N CYS A 74 -8.98 -2.73 0.89
CA CYS A 74 -10.22 -2.65 1.68
C CYS A 74 -10.74 -1.20 1.80
N PRO A 75 -11.97 -0.97 2.32
CA PRO A 75 -12.55 0.38 2.42
C PRO A 75 -11.68 1.40 3.15
N MET A 76 -10.96 0.98 4.21
CA MET A 76 -10.02 1.83 4.95
C MET A 76 -8.86 2.28 4.04
N CYS A 77 -8.22 1.33 3.35
CA CYS A 77 -7.10 1.59 2.47
C CYS A 77 -7.54 2.43 1.26
N ALA A 78 -8.66 2.07 0.62
CA ALA A 78 -9.22 2.80 -0.52
C ALA A 78 -9.49 4.28 -0.15
N TRP A 79 -10.10 4.53 1.02
CA TRP A 79 -10.33 5.89 1.49
C TRP A 79 -9.02 6.63 1.82
N ALA A 80 -8.03 5.95 2.39
CA ALA A 80 -6.73 6.55 2.67
C ALA A 80 -5.97 6.92 1.38
N ILE A 81 -6.03 6.07 0.35
CA ILE A 81 -5.43 6.31 -0.97
C ILE A 81 -6.05 7.56 -1.61
N LEU A 82 -7.39 7.68 -1.56
CA LEU A 82 -8.12 8.86 -2.03
C LEU A 82 -7.72 10.12 -1.24
N ASN A 83 -7.71 10.08 0.09
CA ASN A 83 -7.31 11.21 0.92
C ASN A 83 -5.86 11.65 0.67
N ALA A 84 -4.95 10.70 0.43
CA ALA A 84 -3.56 10.96 0.11
C ALA A 84 -3.36 11.50 -1.32
N ARG A 85 -4.41 11.52 -2.16
CA ARG A 85 -4.37 12.02 -3.54
C ARG A 85 -3.42 11.24 -4.44
N VAL A 86 -3.26 9.94 -4.18
CA VAL A 86 -2.52 9.05 -5.08
C VAL A 86 -3.19 9.07 -6.44
N SER A 87 -2.41 9.30 -7.50
CA SER A 87 -2.96 9.58 -8.83
C SER A 87 -3.44 8.33 -9.56
N LYS A 88 -2.80 7.18 -9.31
CA LYS A 88 -3.20 5.90 -9.88
C LYS A 88 -2.97 4.77 -8.89
N LEU A 89 -3.90 3.82 -8.88
CA LEU A 89 -3.80 2.59 -8.11
C LEU A 89 -3.83 1.42 -9.08
N TYR A 90 -2.90 0.49 -8.89
CA TYR A 90 -2.87 -0.80 -9.56
C TYR A 90 -2.86 -1.89 -8.50
N PHE A 91 -3.83 -2.81 -8.54
CA PHE A 91 -3.86 -3.96 -7.65
C PHE A 91 -3.67 -5.27 -8.41
N GLY A 92 -3.23 -6.32 -7.71
CA GLY A 92 -2.90 -7.61 -8.31
C GLY A 92 -4.10 -8.53 -8.47
N ALA A 93 -4.74 -8.89 -7.35
CA ALA A 93 -5.92 -9.77 -7.30
C ALA A 93 -7.11 -9.04 -6.66
N TYR A 94 -8.32 -9.42 -7.06
CA TYR A 94 -9.56 -8.96 -6.41
C TYR A 94 -9.72 -9.59 -5.02
N ASP A 95 -10.31 -8.84 -4.08
CA ASP A 95 -10.72 -9.33 -2.76
C ASP A 95 -12.25 -9.45 -2.72
N VAL A 96 -12.75 -10.68 -2.75
CA VAL A 96 -14.19 -10.95 -2.83
C VAL A 96 -14.95 -10.70 -1.53
N GLU A 97 -14.26 -10.61 -0.39
CA GLU A 97 -14.89 -10.44 0.92
C GLU A 97 -14.81 -9.01 1.41
N TYR A 98 -13.66 -8.35 1.20
CA TYR A 98 -13.37 -7.04 1.78
C TYR A 98 -12.88 -6.00 0.76
N GLY A 99 -12.93 -6.31 -0.54
CA GLY A 99 -12.63 -5.36 -1.62
C GLY A 99 -13.57 -4.14 -1.62
N ALA A 100 -13.08 -3.04 -2.17
CA ALA A 100 -13.79 -1.75 -2.21
C ALA A 100 -13.81 -1.11 -3.61
N LEU A 101 -13.41 -1.83 -4.67
CA LEU A 101 -13.31 -1.35 -6.06
C LEU A 101 -14.01 -2.29 -7.05
#